data_AF-A0AAD6UBU4-F1
#
_entry.id   AF-A0AAD6UBU4-F1
#
_cell.length_a   1.000
_cell.length_b   1.000
_cell.length_c   1.000
_cell.angle_alpha   90.00
_cell.angle_beta   90.00
_cell.angle_gamma   90.00
#
_symmetry.space_group_name_H-M   'P 1'
#
loop_
_entity.id
_entity.type
_entity.pdbx_description
1 polymer ?
#
loop_
_entity_poly.entity_id
_entity_poly.type
_entity_poly.pdbx_seq_one_letter_code
_entity_poly.pdbx_strand_id
1 'polypeptide(L)' 'MDSPLHPPLRIDALSRKALSTKSAQKCLESFLQDFQDRTTAAQSGQTAVTVQVQKLKTALKEERKAMEAA' A
#
# COMPACT_ATOMS: atom_id res chain seq x y z
N MET A 1 -14.67 7.15 -24.82
CA MET A 1 -15.07 6.35 -23.65
C MET A 1 -14.63 4.93 -23.96
N ASP A 2 -13.54 4.46 -23.35
CA ASP A 2 -13.08 3.09 -23.55
C ASP A 2 -14.15 2.12 -23.03
N SER A 3 -14.60 1.22 -23.90
CA SER A 3 -15.62 0.24 -23.53
C SER A 3 -15.10 -0.65 -22.41
N PRO A 4 -15.92 -0.98 -21.38
CA PRO A 4 -15.47 -1.85 -20.30
C PRO A 4 -15.12 -3.22 -20.89
N LEU A 5 -13.91 -3.70 -20.63
CA LEU A 5 -13.45 -5.04 -21.02
C LEU A 5 -14.35 -6.07 -20.33
N HIS A 6 -15.29 -6.64 -21.09
CA HIS A 6 -16.10 -7.77 -20.67
C HIS A 6 -15.56 -9.03 -21.34
N PRO A 7 -15.07 -10.03 -20.58
CA PRO A 7 -14.95 -10.08 -19.12
C PRO A 7 -13.75 -9.28 -18.58
N PRO A 8 -13.77 -8.88 -17.30
CA PRO A 8 -12.66 -8.20 -16.66
C PRO A 8 -11.39 -9.05 -16.68
N LEU A 9 -10.23 -8.38 -16.69
CA LEU A 9 -8.93 -9.03 -16.65
C LEU A 9 -8.84 -9.96 -15.43
N ARG A 10 -8.49 -11.22 -15.68
CA ARG A 10 -8.24 -12.21 -14.62
C ARG A 10 -6.79 -12.13 -14.21
N ILE A 11 -6.54 -12.01 -12.90
CA ILE A 11 -5.20 -11.96 -12.32
C ILE A 11 -5.00 -13.25 -11.53
N ASP A 12 -4.06 -14.09 -11.98
CA ASP A 12 -3.68 -15.32 -11.30
C ASP A 12 -2.35 -15.14 -10.55
N ALA A 13 -2.27 -15.65 -9.32
CA ALA A 13 -1.05 -15.55 -8.53
C ALA A 13 -0.02 -16.60 -8.97
N LEU A 14 1.12 -16.14 -9.49
CA LEU A 14 2.22 -17.03 -9.89
C LEU A 14 3.03 -17.53 -8.70
N SER A 15 3.13 -16.72 -7.63
CA SER A 15 3.87 -17.07 -6.42
C SER A 15 3.47 -16.18 -5.24
N ARG A 16 3.79 -16.61 -4.02
CA ARG A 16 3.60 -15.86 -2.78
C ARG A 16 4.86 -15.93 -1.94
N LYS A 17 5.25 -14.81 -1.34
CA LYS A 17 6.32 -14.74 -0.33
C LYS A 17 5.87 -13.89 0.85
N ALA A 18 6.14 -14.36 2.07
CA ALA A 18 5.91 -13.57 3.28
C ALA A 18 6.96 -12.45 3.39
N LEU A 19 6.52 -11.27 3.82
CA LEU A 19 7.39 -10.14 4.12
C LEU A 19 7.61 -10.04 5.63
N SER A 20 8.82 -9.68 6.04
CA SER A 20 9.07 -9.28 7.42
C SER A 20 8.50 -7.87 7.67
N THR A 21 8.14 -7.57 8.92
CA THR A 21 7.62 -6.26 9.34
C THR A 21 8.53 -5.11 8.89
N LYS A 22 9.86 -5.26 9.01
CA LYS A 22 10.84 -4.27 8.52
C LYS A 22 10.76 -4.03 7.02
N SER A 23 10.63 -5.10 6.23
CA SER A 23 10.55 -5.00 4.76
C SER A 23 9.21 -4.40 4.33
N ALA A 24 8.13 -4.79 5.01
CA ALA A 24 6.79 -4.24 4.78
C ALA A 24 6.76 -2.73 5.07
N GLN A 25 7.36 -2.29 6.19
CA GLN A 25 7.45 -0.87 6.55
C GLN A 25 8.18 -0.06 5.47
N LYS A 26 9.35 -0.53 5.01
CA LYS A 26 10.11 0.14 3.95
C LYS A 26 9.31 0.23 2.65
N CYS A 27 8.63 -0.86 2.26
CA CYS A 27 7.81 -0.89 1.06
C CYS A 27 6.64 0.11 1.14
N LEU A 28 5.99 0.22 2.31
CA LEU A 28 4.90 1.16 2.53
C LEU A 28 5.35 2.61 2.52
N GLU A 29 6.53 2.91 3.06
CA GLU A 29 7.09 4.26 3.03
C GLU A 29 7.38 4.71 1.59
N SER A 30 8.02 3.85 0.79
CA SER A 30 8.24 4.13 -0.63
C SER A 30 6.93 4.27 -1.39
N PHE A 31 5.97 3.37 -1.17
CA PHE A 31 4.66 3.44 -1.82
C PHE A 31 3.92 4.74 -1.49
N LEU A 32 3.91 5.17 -0.24
CA LEU A 32 3.22 6.41 0.16
C LEU A 32 3.82 7.64 -0.49
N GLN A 33 5.15 7.70 -0.61
CA GLN A 33 5.84 8.79 -1.30
C GLN A 33 5.43 8.82 -2.78
N ASP A 34 5.60 7.71 -3.48
CA ASP A 34 5.24 7.60 -4.91
C ASP A 34 3.75 7.88 -5.14
N PHE A 35 2.90 7.41 -4.22
CA PHE A 35 1.46 7.61 -4.29
C PHE A 35 1.08 9.07 -4.09
N GLN A 36 1.71 9.77 -3.13
CA GLN A 36 1.48 11.20 -2.91
C GLN A 36 1.92 12.03 -4.12
N ASP A 37 3.08 11.70 -4.71
CA ASP A 37 3.60 12.39 -5.89
C ASP A 37 2.64 12.23 -7.07
N ARG A 38 2.13 11.01 -7.29
CA ARG A 38 1.13 10.71 -8.33
C ARG A 38 -0.23 11.33 -8.06
N THR A 39 -0.68 11.34 -6.81
CA THR A 39 -1.99 11.88 -6.43
C THR A 39 -2.02 13.39 -6.58
N THR A 40 -0.92 14.06 -6.22
CA THR A 40 -0.73 15.50 -6.39
C THR A 40 -0.70 15.87 -7.87
N ALA A 41 0.01 15.09 -8.70
CA ALA A 41 0.06 15.28 -10.14
C ALA A 41 -1.29 15.00 -10.83
N ALA A 42 -2.06 14.03 -10.34
CA ALA A 42 -3.33 13.60 -10.95
C ALA A 42 -4.56 14.38 -10.45
N GLN A 43 -4.42 15.31 -9.49
CA GLN A 43 -5.53 16.01 -8.82
C GLN A 43 -6.65 15.06 -8.34
N SER A 44 -6.33 13.79 -8.10
CA SER A 44 -7.35 12.76 -7.86
C SER A 44 -7.61 12.63 -6.36
N GLY A 45 -8.87 12.72 -5.94
CA GLY A 45 -9.30 12.66 -4.54
C GLY A 45 -9.26 11.27 -3.89
N GLN A 46 -8.13 10.56 -3.97
CA GLN A 46 -7.98 9.23 -3.37
C GLN A 46 -7.67 9.29 -1.85
N THR A 47 -8.32 10.19 -1.13
CA THR A 47 -8.06 10.48 0.29
C THR A 47 -8.29 9.26 1.19
N ALA A 48 -9.28 8.41 0.87
CA ALA A 48 -9.57 7.21 1.66
C ALA A 48 -8.43 6.19 1.62
N VAL A 49 -7.78 6.02 0.46
CA VAL A 49 -6.64 5.09 0.30
C VAL A 49 -5.46 5.58 1.13
N THR A 50 -5.14 6.88 1.04
CA THR A 50 -4.06 7.49 1.84
C THR A 50 -4.28 7.27 3.34
N VAL A 51 -5.50 7.50 3.84
CA VAL A 51 -5.82 7.32 5.27
C VAL A 51 -5.62 5.87 5.71
N GLN A 52 -6.05 4.88 4.91
CA GLN A 52 -5.90 3.48 5.28
C GLN A 52 -4.44 3.03 5.25
N VAL A 53 -3.68 3.45 4.25
CA VAL A 53 -2.25 3.13 4.15
C VAL A 53 -1.47 3.80 5.28
N GLN A 54 -1.85 5.02 5.69
CA GLN A 54 -1.27 5.70 6.85
C GLN A 54 -1.58 4.95 8.16
N LYS A 55 -2.79 4.45 8.35
CA LYS A 55 -3.16 3.61 9.51
C LYS A 55 -2.31 2.33 9.56
N LEU A 56 -2.13 1.68 8.41
CA LEU A 56 -1.28 0.48 8.30
C LEU A 56 0.17 0.79 8.66
N LYS A 57 0.72 1.90 8.19
CA LYS A 57 2.07 2.35 8.56
C LYS A 57 2.20 2.55 10.08
N THR A 58 1.21 3.15 10.72
CA THR A 58 1.19 3.33 12.18
C THR A 58 1.16 1.99 12.91
N ALA A 59 0.27 1.07 12.49
CA ALA A 59 0.14 -0.25 13.10
C ALA A 59 1.44 -1.07 13.02
N LEU A 60 2.14 -1.07 11.88
CA LEU A 60 3.41 -1.78 11.74
C LEU A 60 4.52 -1.17 12.61
N LYS A 61 4.49 0.15 12.82
CA LYS A 61 5.43 0.82 13.72
C LYS A 61 5.18 0.44 15.17
N GLU A 62 3.92 0.30 15.57
CA GLU A 62 3.53 -0.15 16.91
C GLU A 62 3.88 -1.62 17.15
N GLU A 63 3.58 -2.50 16.19
CA GLU A 63 3.97 -3.92 16.25
C GLU A 63 5.49 -4.06 16.44
N ARG A 64 6.28 -3.32 15.66
CA ARG A 64 7.73 -3.37 15.79
C ARG A 64 8.22 -2.91 17.15
N LYS A 65 7.65 -1.82 17.70
CA LYS A 65 7.98 -1.35 19.05
C LYS A 65 7.62 -2.39 20.11
N ALA A 66 6.50 -3.07 19.97
CA ALA A 66 6.09 -4.14 20.89
C ALA A 66 7.06 -5.33 20.81
N MET A 67 7.52 -5.70 19.61
CA MET A 67 8.54 -6.74 19.43
C MET A 67 9.92 -6.36 19.99
N GLU A 68 10.28 -5.07 19.98
CA GLU A 68 11.55 -4.58 20.55
C GLU A 68 11.51 -4.47 22.09
N ALA A 69 10.32 -4.45 22.70
CA ALA A 69 10.12 -4.32 24.15
C ALA A 69 9.85 -5.65 24.88
N ALA A 70 9.74 -6.76 24.15
CA ALA A 70 9.51 -8.11 24.65
C ALA A 70 10.80 -8.94 24.61
#